data_AF-A0A2I0P077-F1
#
_entry.id   AF-A0A2I0P077-F1
#
_cell.length_a   1.000
_cell.length_b   1.000
_cell.length_c   1.000
_cell.angle_alpha   90.00
_cell.angle_beta   90.00
_cell.angle_gamma   90.00
#
_symmetry.space_group_name_H-M   'P 1'
#
loop_
_entity.id
_entity.type
_entity.pdbx_description
1 polymer ?
#
loop_
_entity_poly.entity_id
_entity_poly.type
_entity_poly.pdbx_seq_one_letter_code
_entity_poly.pdbx_strand_id
1 'polypeptide(L)'
;MTSGNSDTLLCGTFRSTNLRDGPKQAYTVMDGIGMLTISQESSIFFDPIEKIEGWNISLHQTTPIDLILKSGTGDISLHTRTVNLTSLDIDAGAGDVIVDLTEWKGNHLPVSISSGLGSLSVILPQKTSIAAETDNGLGSRTISGLEGGDGHYYHTETTPGSPVISLSIKQGLGDLTLKTGI
;
A
#
# COMPACT_ATOMS: atom_id res chain seq x y z
N MET A 1 9.91 -12.52 20.68
CA MET A 1 10.82 -12.90 19.57
C MET A 1 10.38 -14.28 19.11
N THR A 2 9.84 -14.41 17.89
CA THR A 2 9.61 -15.71 17.28
C THR A 2 10.54 -15.80 16.07
N SER A 3 11.52 -16.70 16.16
CA SER A 3 12.50 -17.01 15.13
C SER A 3 11.80 -17.78 13.98
N GLY A 4 11.90 -17.26 12.76
CA GLY A 4 11.25 -17.82 11.58
C GLY A 4 11.91 -19.10 11.08
N ASN A 5 11.09 -20.12 10.83
CA ASN A 5 11.38 -21.25 9.95
C ASN A 5 10.87 -20.92 8.54
N SER A 6 11.33 -21.62 7.51
CA SER A 6 11.04 -21.40 6.07
C SER A 6 9.58 -21.45 5.62
N ASP A 7 8.62 -21.68 6.54
CA ASP A 7 7.18 -21.79 6.30
C ASP A 7 6.40 -20.52 6.68
N THR A 8 7.10 -19.42 6.97
CA THR A 8 6.46 -18.18 7.48
C THR A 8 6.08 -17.27 6.31
N LEU A 9 4.78 -17.16 5.99
CA LEU A 9 4.27 -16.25 4.95
C LEU A 9 4.26 -14.78 5.37
N LEU A 10 4.01 -14.52 6.65
CA LEU A 10 3.89 -13.18 7.22
C LEU A 10 4.44 -13.21 8.64
N CYS A 11 5.26 -12.21 8.99
CA CYS A 11 5.65 -11.96 10.37
C CYS A 11 5.44 -10.48 10.69
N GLY A 12 5.19 -10.15 11.96
CA GLY A 12 4.91 -8.77 12.31
C GLY A 12 4.82 -8.55 13.80
N THR A 13 4.76 -7.28 14.17
CA THR A 13 4.54 -6.83 15.53
C THR A 13 3.33 -5.91 15.56
N PHE A 14 2.48 -6.11 16.56
CA PHE A 14 1.38 -5.21 16.89
C PHE A 14 1.69 -4.51 18.21
N ARG A 15 1.48 -3.20 18.24
CA ARG A 15 1.60 -2.38 19.44
C ARG A 15 0.26 -1.71 19.70
N SER A 16 -0.25 -1.86 20.91
CA SER A 16 -1.45 -1.16 21.38
C SER A 16 -1.29 -0.78 22.85
N THR A 17 -1.85 0.36 23.23
CA THR A 17 -2.00 0.77 24.63
C THR A 17 -3.02 -0.09 25.38
N ASN A 18 -3.96 -0.72 24.67
CA ASN A 18 -4.93 -1.66 25.24
C ASN A 18 -4.69 -3.09 24.71
N LEU A 19 -3.97 -3.90 25.49
CA LEU A 19 -3.60 -5.28 25.13
C LEU A 19 -4.75 -6.29 25.19
N ARG A 20 -5.95 -5.89 25.67
CA ARG A 20 -7.10 -6.82 25.74
C ARG A 20 -7.69 -7.16 24.37
N ASP A 21 -7.62 -6.23 23.43
CA ASP A 21 -8.23 -6.35 22.10
C ASP A 21 -7.14 -6.30 21.02
N GLY A 22 -6.29 -7.34 21.00
CA GLY A 22 -5.31 -7.53 19.93
C GLY A 22 -5.99 -7.78 18.57
N PRO A 23 -5.23 -7.68 17.46
CA PRO A 23 -5.79 -7.87 16.13
C PRO A 23 -6.33 -9.29 15.97
N LYS A 24 -7.55 -9.38 15.44
CA LYS A 24 -8.12 -10.67 15.04
C LYS A 24 -7.46 -11.13 13.75
N GLN A 25 -7.16 -12.42 13.71
CA GLN A 25 -6.46 -13.05 12.60
C GLN A 25 -7.28 -14.25 12.12
N ALA A 26 -7.50 -14.33 10.82
CA ALA A 26 -8.13 -15.47 10.17
C ALA A 26 -7.28 -15.89 8.97
N TYR A 27 -6.97 -17.18 8.88
CA TYR A 27 -6.22 -17.75 7.77
C TYR A 27 -6.92 -18.99 7.24
N THR A 28 -7.11 -19.04 5.92
CA THR A 28 -7.65 -20.21 5.22
C THR A 28 -6.85 -20.49 3.97
N VAL A 29 -6.77 -21.75 3.57
CA VAL A 29 -6.15 -22.18 2.32
C VAL A 29 -7.19 -22.89 1.47
N MET A 30 -7.41 -22.37 0.26
CA MET A 30 -8.32 -22.96 -0.72
C MET A 30 -7.59 -23.03 -2.07
N ASP A 31 -7.53 -24.23 -2.65
CA ASP A 31 -6.90 -24.49 -3.96
C ASP A 31 -5.47 -23.93 -4.10
N GLY A 32 -4.67 -24.00 -3.02
CA GLY A 32 -3.30 -23.51 -2.98
C GLY A 32 -3.15 -21.99 -2.77
N ILE A 33 -4.27 -21.27 -2.60
CA ILE A 33 -4.30 -19.83 -2.28
C ILE A 33 -4.51 -19.67 -0.78
N GLY A 34 -3.53 -19.04 -0.11
CA GLY A 34 -3.64 -18.64 1.29
C GLY A 34 -4.30 -17.27 1.42
N MET A 35 -5.47 -17.21 2.04
CA MET A 35 -6.16 -15.96 2.35
C MET A 35 -5.97 -15.64 3.83
N LEU A 36 -5.21 -14.58 4.11
CA LEU A 36 -4.97 -14.07 5.46
C LEU A 36 -5.71 -12.74 5.64
N THR A 37 -6.49 -12.63 6.71
CA THR A 37 -7.14 -11.39 7.13
C THR A 37 -6.67 -11.05 8.53
N ILE A 38 -6.18 -9.82 8.71
CA ILE A 38 -5.83 -9.25 10.00
C ILE A 38 -6.69 -8.00 10.18
N SER A 39 -7.52 -7.95 11.22
CA SER A 39 -8.47 -6.87 11.44
C SER A 39 -8.46 -6.39 12.88
N GLN A 40 -8.57 -5.08 13.05
CA GLN A 40 -8.90 -4.48 14.34
C GLN A 40 -10.42 -4.36 14.47
N GLU A 41 -10.98 -4.80 15.59
CA GLU A 41 -12.38 -4.48 15.87
C GLU A 41 -12.52 -3.02 16.28
N SER A 42 -13.43 -2.32 15.62
CA SER A 42 -13.79 -0.96 16.01
C SER A 42 -14.66 -1.00 17.26
N SER A 43 -14.22 -0.35 18.34
CA SER A 43 -15.08 -0.04 19.48
C SER A 43 -15.87 1.22 19.18
N ILE A 44 -17.21 1.14 19.15
CA ILE A 44 -18.15 2.28 19.04
C ILE A 44 -18.18 3.20 20.27
N PHE A 45 -17.27 3.01 21.22
CA PHE A 45 -17.15 3.85 22.42
C PHE A 45 -15.99 4.83 22.28
N PHE A 46 -16.29 6.11 22.42
CA PHE A 46 -15.32 7.20 22.47
C PHE A 46 -14.44 7.01 23.71
N ASP A 47 -13.20 6.57 23.50
CA ASP A 47 -12.22 6.42 24.57
C ASP A 47 -11.42 7.73 24.64
N PRO A 48 -11.47 8.49 25.74
CA PRO A 48 -10.84 9.82 25.86
C PRO A 48 -9.30 9.78 25.95
N ILE A 49 -8.71 8.59 25.82
CA ILE A 49 -7.26 8.37 25.90
C ILE A 49 -6.72 8.18 24.49
N GLU A 50 -5.62 8.88 24.18
CA GLU A 50 -4.86 8.70 22.95
C GLU A 50 -4.43 7.23 22.80
N LYS A 51 -5.07 6.51 21.87
CA LYS A 51 -4.72 5.13 21.56
C LYS A 51 -3.56 5.14 20.56
N ILE A 52 -2.39 4.69 21.00
CA ILE A 52 -1.29 4.39 20.10
C ILE A 52 -1.51 2.97 19.59
N GLU A 53 -1.94 2.86 18.34
CA GLU A 53 -2.10 1.59 17.65
C GLU A 53 -1.13 1.58 16.46
N GLY A 54 -0.24 0.60 16.44
CA GLY A 54 0.85 0.54 15.47
C GLY A 54 1.05 -0.88 14.98
N TRP A 55 0.91 -1.05 13.67
CA TRP A 55 1.09 -2.33 12.99
C TRP A 55 2.37 -2.24 12.19
N ASN A 56 3.33 -3.13 12.47
CA ASN A 56 4.51 -3.30 11.64
C ASN A 56 4.53 -4.73 11.14
N ILE A 57 4.24 -4.90 9.85
CA ILE A 57 4.06 -6.19 9.20
C ILE A 57 5.13 -6.34 8.13
N SER A 58 5.77 -7.49 8.09
CA SER A 58 6.72 -7.91 7.08
C SER A 58 6.19 -9.14 6.34
N LEU A 59 6.10 -9.02 5.03
CA LEU A 59 5.63 -10.11 4.15
C LEU A 59 6.83 -10.87 3.59
N HIS A 60 6.68 -12.19 3.46
CA HIS A 60 7.74 -13.07 2.95
C HIS A 60 7.96 -12.89 1.44
N GLN A 61 9.20 -13.13 0.99
CA GLN A 61 9.69 -12.70 -0.33
C GLN A 61 9.32 -13.61 -1.50
N THR A 62 8.99 -14.87 -1.23
CA THR A 62 8.89 -15.89 -2.29
C THR A 62 7.47 -16.11 -2.80
N THR A 63 6.46 -15.74 -2.02
CA THR A 63 5.05 -16.01 -2.36
C THR A 63 4.46 -14.80 -3.09
N PRO A 64 3.86 -14.98 -4.28
CA PRO A 64 3.09 -13.93 -4.93
C PRO A 64 1.96 -13.44 -4.02
N ILE A 65 1.81 -12.12 -3.83
CA ILE A 65 0.86 -11.52 -2.90
C ILE A 65 -0.04 -10.53 -3.62
N ASP A 66 -1.36 -10.75 -3.46
CA ASP A 66 -2.39 -9.74 -3.68
C ASP A 66 -2.66 -9.04 -2.33
N LEU A 67 -2.36 -7.74 -2.24
CA LEU A 67 -2.41 -6.99 -0.99
C LEU A 67 -3.56 -5.98 -0.98
N ILE A 68 -4.44 -6.11 0.00
CA ILE A 68 -5.51 -5.16 0.28
C ILE A 68 -5.26 -4.52 1.65
N LEU A 69 -5.15 -3.19 1.68
CA LEU A 69 -5.00 -2.40 2.89
C LEU A 69 -6.20 -1.48 3.07
N LYS A 70 -6.87 -1.56 4.22
CA LYS A 70 -8.02 -0.71 4.53
C LYS A 70 -7.84 -0.04 5.87
N SER A 71 -7.95 1.29 5.90
CA SER A 71 -7.87 2.10 7.11
C SER A 71 -8.98 3.14 7.11
N GLY A 72 -9.80 3.17 8.16
CA GLY A 72 -10.78 4.26 8.33
C GLY A 72 -10.10 5.56 8.78
N THR A 73 -9.12 5.45 9.67
CA THR A 73 -8.30 6.57 10.15
C THR A 73 -6.92 6.05 10.54
N GLY A 74 -5.88 6.81 10.20
CA GLY A 74 -4.49 6.49 10.50
C GLY A 74 -3.65 6.30 9.24
N ASP A 75 -2.34 6.35 9.43
CA ASP A 75 -1.39 6.41 8.33
C ASP A 75 -1.04 5.01 7.78
N ILE A 76 -0.83 4.94 6.47
CA ILE A 76 -0.38 3.73 5.78
C ILE A 76 1.00 4.00 5.18
N SER A 77 1.98 3.16 5.52
CA SER A 77 3.31 3.18 4.89
C SER A 77 3.67 1.81 4.36
N LEU A 78 3.83 1.70 3.04
CA LEU A 78 4.18 0.47 2.35
C LEU A 78 5.53 0.63 1.62
N HIS A 79 6.43 -0.33 1.85
CA HIS A 79 7.70 -0.44 1.14
C HIS A 79 7.83 -1.84 0.54
N THR A 80 8.06 -1.94 -0.78
CA THR A 80 8.03 -3.23 -1.50
C THR A 80 9.34 -4.01 -1.51
N ARG A 81 10.39 -3.52 -0.84
CA ARG A 81 11.76 -4.08 -0.82
C ARG A 81 11.86 -5.61 -0.75
N THR A 82 10.93 -6.26 -0.07
CA THR A 82 10.95 -7.69 0.19
C THR A 82 9.68 -8.41 -0.26
N VAL A 83 8.76 -7.77 -0.97
CA VAL A 83 7.42 -8.34 -1.23
C VAL A 83 7.26 -8.65 -2.71
N ASN A 84 6.92 -9.89 -3.04
CA ASN A 84 6.54 -10.29 -4.40
C ASN A 84 5.09 -9.89 -4.69
N LEU A 85 4.85 -8.58 -4.80
CA LEU A 85 3.53 -8.00 -4.96
C LEU A 85 3.01 -8.19 -6.38
N THR A 86 1.85 -8.81 -6.52
CA THR A 86 1.15 -9.01 -7.81
C THR A 86 -0.05 -8.07 -7.99
N SER A 87 -0.53 -7.46 -6.92
CA SER A 87 -1.65 -6.51 -6.91
C SER A 87 -1.61 -5.69 -5.61
N LEU A 88 -2.00 -4.42 -5.68
CA LEU A 88 -2.12 -3.53 -4.54
C LEU A 88 -3.44 -2.74 -4.60
N ASP A 89 -4.24 -2.87 -3.55
CA ASP A 89 -5.44 -2.07 -3.33
C ASP A 89 -5.36 -1.38 -1.95
N ILE A 90 -5.48 -0.07 -1.92
CA ILE A 90 -5.47 0.74 -0.69
C ILE A 90 -6.74 1.57 -0.62
N ASP A 91 -7.47 1.44 0.48
CA ASP A 91 -8.63 2.26 0.84
C ASP A 91 -8.38 2.94 2.18
N ALA A 92 -8.14 4.26 2.16
CA ALA A 92 -7.84 5.07 3.33
C ALA A 92 -8.91 6.17 3.51
N GLY A 93 -9.52 6.23 4.69
CA GLY A 93 -10.52 7.26 5.03
C GLY A 93 -9.88 8.60 5.36
N ALA A 94 -9.10 8.66 6.44
CA ALA A 94 -8.39 9.86 6.87
C ALA A 94 -6.98 9.53 7.41
N GLY A 95 -5.94 10.14 6.84
CA GLY A 95 -4.54 9.90 7.22
C GLY A 95 -3.61 9.99 6.02
N ASP A 96 -2.31 9.93 6.29
CA ASP A 96 -1.29 9.99 5.25
C ASP A 96 -0.99 8.59 4.69
N VAL A 97 -0.84 8.52 3.36
CA VAL A 97 -0.52 7.27 2.65
C VAL A 97 0.80 7.45 1.90
N ILE A 98 1.77 6.59 2.20
CA ILE A 98 3.07 6.54 1.53
C ILE A 98 3.25 5.15 0.93
N VAL A 99 3.43 5.11 -0.39
CA VAL A 99 3.68 3.88 -1.15
C VAL A 99 5.01 4.01 -1.88
N ASP A 100 6.01 3.25 -1.43
CA ASP A 100 7.31 3.16 -2.07
C ASP A 100 7.42 1.85 -2.86
N LEU A 101 7.34 1.97 -4.19
CA LEU A 101 7.46 0.89 -5.16
C LEU A 101 8.86 0.84 -5.80
N THR A 102 9.83 1.66 -5.38
CA THR A 102 11.14 1.79 -6.04
C THR A 102 11.91 0.48 -6.15
N GLU A 103 11.73 -0.42 -5.18
CA GLU A 103 12.38 -1.74 -5.14
C GLU A 103 11.47 -2.88 -5.64
N TRP A 104 10.26 -2.57 -6.15
CA TRP A 104 9.34 -3.59 -6.67
C TRP A 104 9.94 -4.32 -7.88
N LYS A 105 9.62 -5.62 -7.98
CA LYS A 105 10.03 -6.49 -9.08
C LYS A 105 8.83 -7.32 -9.53
N GLY A 106 8.66 -7.44 -10.83
CA GLY A 106 7.61 -8.24 -11.45
C GLY A 106 7.46 -7.87 -12.92
N ASN A 107 6.46 -8.44 -13.58
CA ASN A 107 6.17 -8.14 -14.99
C ASN A 107 5.08 -7.06 -15.11
N HIS A 108 4.03 -7.17 -14.30
CA HIS A 108 2.92 -6.21 -14.28
C HIS A 108 2.41 -6.08 -12.85
N LEU A 109 2.20 -4.84 -12.40
CA LEU A 109 1.57 -4.53 -11.12
C LEU A 109 0.40 -3.55 -11.33
N PRO A 110 -0.85 -4.02 -11.18
CA PRO A 110 -2.00 -3.14 -10.99
C PRO A 110 -1.97 -2.57 -9.56
N VAL A 111 -2.17 -1.26 -9.46
CA VAL A 111 -2.25 -0.52 -8.19
C VAL A 111 -3.50 0.35 -8.21
N SER A 112 -4.35 0.21 -7.19
CA SER A 112 -5.49 1.10 -6.92
C SER A 112 -5.33 1.74 -5.56
N ILE A 113 -5.52 3.06 -5.49
CA ILE A 113 -5.47 3.82 -4.24
C ILE A 113 -6.68 4.74 -4.19
N SER A 114 -7.52 4.57 -3.18
CA SER A 114 -8.58 5.49 -2.79
C SER A 114 -8.25 6.11 -1.45
N SER A 115 -8.14 7.43 -1.38
CA SER A 115 -7.88 8.18 -0.15
C SER A 115 -8.92 9.28 0.05
N GLY A 116 -9.55 9.35 1.22
CA GLY A 116 -10.54 10.38 1.54
C GLY A 116 -9.87 11.71 1.85
N LEU A 117 -9.22 11.81 3.01
CA LEU A 117 -8.61 13.03 3.54
C LEU A 117 -7.15 12.78 3.97
N GLY A 118 -6.21 13.59 3.50
CA GLY A 118 -4.79 13.49 3.91
C GLY A 118 -3.83 13.46 2.72
N SER A 119 -2.54 13.34 3.00
CA SER A 119 -1.50 13.37 1.97
C SER A 119 -1.30 11.99 1.35
N LEU A 120 -1.13 11.94 0.03
CA LEU A 120 -0.79 10.72 -0.70
C LEU A 120 0.54 10.91 -1.42
N SER A 121 1.51 10.05 -1.13
CA SER A 121 2.83 10.03 -1.76
C SER A 121 3.11 8.66 -2.37
N VAL A 122 3.34 8.61 -3.68
CA VAL A 122 3.68 7.39 -4.41
C VAL A 122 5.03 7.57 -5.10
N ILE A 123 5.96 6.66 -4.81
CA ILE A 123 7.32 6.65 -5.34
C ILE A 123 7.48 5.43 -6.24
N LEU A 124 7.65 5.68 -7.54
CA LEU A 124 7.67 4.68 -8.59
C LEU A 124 9.11 4.27 -8.98
N PRO A 125 9.35 3.02 -9.40
CA PRO A 125 10.65 2.60 -9.92
C PRO A 125 10.96 3.28 -11.27
N GLN A 126 12.24 3.63 -11.49
CA GLN A 126 12.66 4.31 -12.72
C GLN A 126 12.66 3.41 -13.96
N LYS A 127 13.02 2.13 -13.80
CA LYS A 127 13.22 1.18 -14.91
C LYS A 127 11.96 0.36 -15.16
N THR A 128 10.82 1.02 -15.27
CA THR A 128 9.50 0.39 -15.34
C THR A 128 8.55 1.29 -16.12
N SER A 129 7.86 0.75 -17.12
CA SER A 129 6.82 1.51 -17.81
C SER A 129 5.67 1.78 -16.85
N ILE A 130 5.23 3.04 -16.75
CA ILE A 130 4.19 3.48 -15.83
C ILE A 130 3.05 4.09 -16.66
N ALA A 131 1.83 3.70 -16.35
CA ALA A 131 0.61 4.39 -16.76
C ALA A 131 -0.19 4.71 -15.50
N ALA A 132 -0.45 6.00 -15.26
CA ALA A 132 -1.11 6.49 -14.07
C ALA A 132 -2.32 7.36 -14.42
N GLU A 133 -3.45 7.06 -13.81
CA GLU A 133 -4.66 7.87 -13.84
C GLU A 133 -4.91 8.42 -12.44
N THR A 134 -5.11 9.72 -12.34
CA THR A 134 -5.28 10.41 -11.06
C THR A 134 -6.50 11.33 -11.09
N ASP A 135 -7.46 11.03 -10.23
CA ASP A 135 -8.59 11.88 -9.91
C ASP A 135 -8.37 12.46 -8.50
N ASN A 136 -8.06 13.76 -8.41
CA ASN A 136 -7.90 14.44 -7.13
C ASN A 136 -8.99 15.50 -7.03
N GLY A 137 -9.75 15.49 -5.94
CA GLY A 137 -10.75 16.52 -5.66
C GLY A 137 -10.08 17.86 -5.39
N LEU A 138 -9.77 18.13 -4.12
CA LEU A 138 -9.21 19.41 -3.69
C LEU A 138 -7.82 19.22 -3.07
N GLY A 139 -6.86 20.06 -3.46
CA GLY A 139 -5.51 20.07 -2.90
C GLY A 139 -4.45 20.26 -3.98
N SER A 140 -3.18 20.18 -3.59
CA SER A 140 -2.08 20.34 -4.54
C SER A 140 -1.72 19.02 -5.21
N ARG A 141 -1.17 19.10 -6.42
CA ARG A 141 -0.67 17.94 -7.15
C ARG A 141 0.75 18.22 -7.62
N THR A 142 1.68 17.38 -7.18
CA THR A 142 3.09 17.42 -7.55
C THR A 142 3.45 16.15 -8.30
N ILE A 143 3.76 16.28 -9.59
CA ILE A 143 4.15 15.17 -10.46
C ILE A 143 5.59 15.39 -10.92
N SER A 144 6.43 14.37 -10.84
CA SER A 144 7.85 14.48 -11.23
C SER A 144 8.39 13.19 -11.84
N GLY A 145 9.14 13.30 -12.93
CA GLY A 145 9.69 12.14 -13.65
C GLY A 145 8.65 11.36 -14.46
N LEU A 146 7.46 11.94 -14.66
CA LEU A 146 6.42 11.42 -15.54
C LEU A 146 6.05 12.49 -16.56
N GLU A 147 5.71 12.05 -17.76
CA GLU A 147 5.12 12.86 -18.82
C GLU A 147 3.59 12.84 -18.70
N GLY A 148 2.92 13.77 -19.39
CA GLY A 148 1.46 13.86 -19.41
C GLY A 148 0.89 15.05 -18.64
N GLY A 149 -0.41 14.99 -18.37
CA GLY A 149 -1.21 16.09 -17.82
C GLY A 149 -2.68 15.72 -17.71
N ASP A 150 -3.47 16.61 -17.10
CA ASP A 150 -4.94 16.47 -16.97
C ASP A 150 -5.39 15.12 -16.37
N GLY A 151 -4.66 14.65 -15.35
CA GLY A 151 -4.98 13.38 -14.68
C GLY A 151 -4.44 12.12 -15.34
N HIS A 152 -3.78 12.21 -16.51
CA HIS A 152 -3.13 11.07 -17.16
C HIS A 152 -1.62 11.29 -17.24
N TYR A 153 -0.86 10.40 -16.61
CA TYR A 153 0.59 10.48 -16.54
C TYR A 153 1.25 9.17 -16.95
N TYR A 154 2.43 9.23 -17.55
CA TYR A 154 3.12 8.04 -18.01
C TYR A 154 4.63 8.20 -18.01
N HIS A 155 5.33 7.06 -17.99
CA HIS A 155 6.75 6.93 -18.30
C HIS A 155 6.92 5.63 -19.09
N THR A 156 7.69 5.64 -20.16
CA THR A 156 7.79 4.48 -21.06
C THR A 156 9.23 3.98 -21.13
N GLU A 157 9.42 2.70 -20.80
CA GLU A 157 10.68 2.01 -21.03
C GLU A 157 10.78 1.50 -22.47
N THR A 158 11.96 1.67 -23.07
CA THR A 158 12.22 1.23 -24.45
C THR A 158 12.74 -0.21 -24.53
N THR A 159 13.18 -0.77 -23.41
CA THR A 159 13.67 -2.15 -23.35
C THR A 159 12.49 -3.12 -23.47
N PRO A 160 12.49 -4.04 -24.46
CA PRO A 160 11.45 -5.05 -24.57
C PRO A 160 11.35 -5.91 -23.32
N GLY A 161 10.12 -6.12 -22.83
CA GLY A 161 9.88 -6.90 -21.62
C GLY A 161 10.14 -6.15 -20.30
N SER A 162 10.35 -4.83 -20.36
CA SER A 162 10.39 -4.01 -19.14
C SER A 162 9.12 -4.18 -18.31
N PRO A 163 9.22 -4.19 -16.97
CA PRO A 163 8.07 -4.24 -16.09
C PRO A 163 7.09 -3.11 -16.37
N VAL A 164 5.81 -3.34 -16.03
CA VAL A 164 4.72 -2.37 -16.17
C VAL A 164 4.03 -2.13 -14.83
N ILE A 165 3.75 -0.87 -14.49
CA ILE A 165 2.85 -0.49 -13.40
C ILE A 165 1.65 0.25 -13.98
N SER A 166 0.45 -0.21 -13.64
CA SER A 166 -0.81 0.47 -13.95
C SER A 166 -1.38 1.02 -12.65
N LEU A 167 -1.49 2.34 -12.54
CA LEU A 167 -1.83 3.04 -11.31
C LEU A 167 -3.14 3.82 -11.48
N SER A 168 -4.11 3.59 -10.60
CA SER A 168 -5.33 4.39 -10.49
C SER A 168 -5.39 5.03 -9.11
N ILE A 169 -5.46 6.36 -9.05
CA ILE A 169 -5.56 7.12 -7.81
C ILE A 169 -6.86 7.90 -7.79
N LYS A 170 -7.61 7.79 -6.70
CA LYS A 170 -8.74 8.64 -6.36
C LYS A 170 -8.49 9.28 -4.99
N GLN A 171 -8.41 10.60 -4.93
CA GLN A 171 -8.21 11.33 -3.68
C GLN A 171 -9.32 12.38 -3.51
N GLY A 172 -9.91 12.44 -2.32
CA GLY A 172 -10.94 13.43 -1.99
C GLY A 172 -10.35 14.82 -1.72
N LEU A 173 -9.62 14.96 -0.61
CA LEU A 173 -9.01 16.21 -0.18
C LEU A 173 -7.59 15.95 0.36
N GLY A 174 -6.62 16.66 -0.19
CA GLY A 174 -5.24 16.64 0.28
C GLY A 174 -4.23 16.75 -0.85
N ASP A 175 -2.97 16.66 -0.48
CA ASP A 175 -1.87 16.77 -1.43
C ASP A 175 -1.56 15.41 -2.06
N LEU A 176 -1.36 15.39 -3.37
CA LEU A 176 -0.88 14.26 -4.13
C LEU A 176 0.56 14.51 -4.59
N THR A 177 1.47 13.64 -4.20
CA THR A 177 2.82 13.54 -4.77
C THR A 177 2.96 12.22 -5.52
N LEU A 178 3.26 12.30 -6.82
CA LEU A 178 3.60 11.15 -7.63
C LEU A 178 4.97 11.40 -8.27
N LYS A 179 5.94 10.55 -7.97
CA LYS A 179 7.29 10.70 -8.51
C LYS A 179 7.92 9.39 -8.87
N THR A 180 8.81 9.40 -9.86
CA THR A 180 9.80 8.32 -10.02
C THR A 180 10.93 8.50 -8.99
N GLY A 181 11.54 7.41 -8.54
CA GLY A 181 12.76 7.43 -7.72
C GLY A 181 13.93 8.17 -8.42
N ILE A 182 14.99 8.48 -7.66
CA ILE A 182 16.24 9.08 -8.18
C ILE A 182 17.27 7.99 -8.43
#